data_AF-A0A6F9CRL1-F1
#
_entry.id   AF-A0A6F9CRL1-F1
#
_cell.length_a   1.000
_cell.length_b   1.000
_cell.length_c   1.000
_cell.angle_alpha   90.00
_cell.angle_beta   90.00
_cell.angle_gamma   90.00
#
_symmetry.space_group_name_H-M   'P 1'
#
loop_
_entity.id
_entity.type
_entity.pdbx_description
1 polymer ?
#
loop_
_entity_poly.entity_id
_entity_poly.type
_entity_poly.pdbx_seq_one_letter_code
_entity_poly.pdbx_strand_id
1 'polypeptide(L)'
;MLLVPSFLLLLLACPALLTPSGSQSLQTGDQRAPRDTKTEGGGQPIKVVISEACVQGGSSQTQGKELDLEPGSPLVLTYRIRLVPGSCGGGCEAEFAALRDRLERLEKEVSSLREKCGGPEGGCCTSQQSKGAECSIKPEGDECPNECSDQGRCEDGKCVCFPRFSGPDCSLSDCPGNCNDKGKCVNGQCVCDPGFTGPDCSSESCPGNCNNKGRCVNGQCVCDPGFTGPDCSSESCPGNCNNKGRCVNGQCVCDPGFTGPDCSSESCPGNCNNKGRCVNGQCVCDPGFTGPDCSSDSCPGNCNNKGRCVNGQCVCDPGFTGPDCSSDSCPGNCNNKGRCVNGQCVCNTGFTGPDCSTKACPGNCKNRGKCVNGKCVCHSGFTGPDCSTKSCPGNCSNRGKCVNGQCVCDSGFTGPDCSAKACPNNCSNKGNCVNGKCVCEVGFSGQDCAAKGCPDNCSNKGRCVKGRCVCRRGFAAPDCSQCEAGFTGADCGTAMSGVSQLNTKDITESSVTLFWTPPPVQYDTYHVIFASQVITPYTPYSQFLKKL
;
A
#
# COMPACT_ATOMS: atom_id res chain seq x y z
N MET A 1 -18.97 -18.44 4.56
CA MET A 1 -19.46 -18.55 5.96
C MET A 1 -20.36 -17.34 6.19
N LEU A 2 -21.63 -17.52 6.61
CA LEU A 2 -22.63 -16.47 6.93
C LEU A 2 -22.79 -15.33 5.86
N LEU A 3 -23.60 -15.50 4.81
CA LEU A 3 -25.08 -15.38 4.72
C LEU A 3 -25.64 -13.95 4.71
N VAL A 4 -26.45 -13.63 3.68
CA VAL A 4 -27.09 -12.32 3.42
C VAL A 4 -28.50 -12.55 2.83
N PRO A 5 -29.53 -11.80 3.29
CA PRO A 5 -30.76 -11.48 2.55
C PRO A 5 -30.80 -9.97 2.15
N SER A 6 -31.28 -9.50 1.00
CA SER A 6 -31.87 -10.09 -0.22
C SER A 6 -33.16 -10.91 -0.08
N PHE A 7 -34.21 -10.71 -0.90
CA PHE A 7 -34.61 -9.58 -1.77
C PHE A 7 -36.08 -9.80 -2.22
N LEU A 8 -36.85 -8.73 -2.50
CA LEU A 8 -38.05 -8.75 -3.40
C LEU A 8 -39.31 -9.47 -2.81
N LEU A 9 -40.56 -9.42 -3.33
CA LEU A 9 -41.19 -8.84 -4.54
C LEU A 9 -42.75 -8.63 -4.37
N LEU A 10 -43.30 -7.42 -4.64
CA LEU A 10 -44.67 -7.11 -5.18
C LEU A 10 -45.98 -7.53 -4.42
N LEU A 11 -47.23 -7.06 -4.71
CA LEU A 11 -47.87 -6.09 -5.67
C LEU A 11 -49.18 -5.49 -5.03
N LEU A 12 -49.50 -4.19 -5.32
CA LEU A 12 -50.83 -3.53 -5.51
C LEU A 12 -51.96 -3.59 -4.42
N ALA A 13 -52.95 -2.68 -4.36
CA ALA A 13 -53.31 -1.48 -5.15
C ALA A 13 -53.95 -0.37 -4.23
N CYS A 14 -53.64 0.92 -4.37
CA CYS A 14 -54.41 2.01 -5.07
C CYS A 14 -55.78 2.43 -4.47
N PRO A 15 -56.26 3.71 -4.64
CA PRO A 15 -55.62 4.91 -5.21
C PRO A 15 -55.87 6.26 -4.46
N ALA A 16 -55.21 7.35 -4.92
CA ALA A 16 -55.70 8.77 -4.98
C ALA A 16 -55.95 9.60 -3.68
N LEU A 17 -55.89 10.95 -3.66
CA LEU A 17 -55.31 12.00 -4.54
C LEU A 17 -55.14 13.37 -3.78
N LEU A 18 -54.12 14.15 -4.17
CA LEU A 18 -53.92 15.63 -4.16
C LEU A 18 -54.72 16.63 -3.25
N THR A 19 -53.97 17.48 -2.51
CA THR A 19 -53.88 18.99 -2.52
C THR A 19 -55.01 19.90 -3.08
N PRO A 20 -55.02 21.26 -2.87
CA PRO A 20 -54.61 22.16 -1.76
C PRO A 20 -55.60 23.36 -1.52
N SER A 21 -55.16 24.44 -0.85
CA SER A 21 -55.56 25.87 -1.01
C SER A 21 -56.93 26.43 -0.54
N GLY A 22 -56.88 27.40 0.38
CA GLY A 22 -57.21 28.82 0.09
C GLY A 22 -58.65 29.39 0.18
N SER A 23 -58.74 30.60 0.77
CA SER A 23 -59.64 31.73 0.44
C SER A 23 -61.04 31.92 1.08
N GLN A 24 -61.15 33.05 1.82
CA GLN A 24 -62.16 34.13 1.73
C GLN A 24 -63.69 33.93 2.03
N SER A 25 -64.09 34.44 3.20
CA SER A 25 -65.01 35.61 3.39
C SER A 25 -66.57 35.51 3.37
N LEU A 26 -67.17 36.52 4.06
CA LEU A 26 -68.53 37.12 3.97
C LEU A 26 -69.79 36.47 4.64
N GLN A 27 -70.43 37.27 5.53
CA GLN A 27 -71.90 37.47 5.75
C GLN A 27 -72.78 36.29 6.28
N THR A 28 -73.95 36.44 6.95
CA THR A 28 -74.62 37.55 7.73
C THR A 28 -75.77 37.02 8.61
N GLY A 29 -75.99 37.64 9.79
CA GLY A 29 -77.26 37.70 10.56
C GLY A 29 -77.83 36.39 11.14
N ASP A 30 -78.92 36.37 11.92
CA ASP A 30 -79.54 37.32 12.88
C ASP A 30 -80.71 36.57 13.57
N GLN A 31 -80.82 36.62 14.91
CA GLN A 31 -82.13 36.58 15.60
C GLN A 31 -82.08 36.93 17.12
N ARG A 32 -82.35 38.21 17.40
CA ARG A 32 -83.43 38.72 18.29
C ARG A 32 -83.58 38.21 19.76
N ALA A 33 -83.08 39.03 20.69
CA ALA A 33 -83.79 39.79 21.77
C ALA A 33 -85.03 39.17 22.50
N PRO A 34 -85.23 39.44 23.81
CA PRO A 34 -85.60 40.80 24.28
C PRO A 34 -84.72 41.39 25.40
N ARG A 35 -84.98 42.67 25.72
CA ARG A 35 -84.44 43.38 26.90
C ARG A 35 -85.52 43.44 28.00
N ASP A 36 -85.07 43.51 29.24
CA ASP A 36 -85.73 44.30 30.28
C ASP A 36 -84.81 45.46 30.69
N THR A 37 -85.38 46.57 31.15
CA THR A 37 -84.63 47.78 31.49
C THR A 37 -84.92 48.26 32.90
N LYS A 38 -83.87 48.49 33.70
CA LYS A 38 -83.91 49.56 34.71
C LYS A 38 -82.54 50.22 34.88
N THR A 39 -82.57 51.55 34.90
CA THR A 39 -81.43 52.46 35.05
C THR A 39 -81.01 52.58 36.51
N GLU A 40 -79.72 52.72 36.80
CA GLU A 40 -79.20 53.76 37.69
C GLU A 40 -77.67 53.95 37.60
N GLY A 41 -77.20 55.07 38.17
CA GLY A 41 -75.86 55.68 38.14
C GLY A 41 -74.64 54.86 37.72
N GLY A 42 -73.94 55.36 36.68
CA GLY A 42 -72.57 54.97 36.34
C GLY A 42 -71.96 55.96 35.33
N GLY A 43 -71.14 56.90 35.81
CA GLY A 43 -70.37 57.78 34.94
C GLY A 43 -69.20 57.01 34.31
N GLN A 44 -68.87 57.28 33.04
CA GLN A 44 -67.70 56.64 32.43
C GLN A 44 -66.41 57.09 33.16
N PRO A 45 -65.49 56.17 33.48
CA PRO A 45 -64.27 56.51 34.21
C PRO A 45 -63.37 57.41 33.38
N ILE A 46 -62.75 58.39 34.04
CA ILE A 46 -61.83 59.32 33.39
C ILE A 46 -60.44 58.71 33.41
N LYS A 47 -59.85 58.53 32.21
CA LYS A 47 -58.50 58.01 32.09
C LYS A 47 -57.47 59.10 32.39
N VAL A 48 -56.66 58.86 33.43
CA VAL A 48 -55.57 59.76 33.84
C VAL A 48 -54.24 59.03 33.67
N VAL A 49 -53.33 59.62 32.89
CA VAL A 49 -52.00 59.06 32.61
C VAL A 49 -50.96 59.88 33.34
N ILE A 50 -50.19 59.22 34.22
CA ILE A 50 -49.19 59.86 35.08
C ILE A 50 -47.79 59.35 34.75
N SER A 51 -46.88 60.27 34.48
CA SER A 51 -45.52 59.99 34.01
C SER A 51 -44.49 60.64 34.91
N GLU A 52 -43.54 59.86 35.43
CA GLU A 52 -42.32 60.38 36.07
C GLU A 52 -41.26 60.72 35.01
N ALA A 53 -40.51 61.81 35.22
CA ALA A 53 -39.46 62.27 34.32
C ALA A 53 -38.18 62.64 35.08
N CYS A 54 -37.38 61.65 35.46
CA CYS A 54 -36.04 61.86 36.02
C CYS A 54 -34.97 61.86 34.91
N VAL A 55 -34.38 63.03 34.64
CA VAL A 55 -33.36 63.20 33.59
C VAL A 55 -31.95 63.01 34.16
N GLN A 56 -31.36 61.82 33.99
CA GLN A 56 -29.91 61.65 33.94
C GLN A 56 -29.50 60.29 33.33
N GLY A 57 -28.68 60.31 32.26
CA GLY A 57 -27.69 59.26 32.04
C GLY A 57 -28.11 57.89 31.49
N GLY A 58 -29.01 57.81 30.50
CA GLY A 58 -29.05 56.67 29.57
C GLY A 58 -30.11 55.58 29.83
N SER A 59 -31.00 55.41 28.84
CA SER A 59 -31.87 54.25 28.60
C SER A 59 -32.47 53.54 29.84
N SER A 60 -33.48 54.16 30.44
CA SER A 60 -34.50 53.42 31.21
C SER A 60 -35.90 53.80 30.73
N GLN A 61 -36.86 52.89 30.89
CA GLN A 61 -38.22 53.02 30.37
C GLN A 61 -39.01 54.05 31.20
N THR A 62 -39.69 54.99 30.52
CA THR A 62 -40.75 55.79 31.15
C THR A 62 -41.98 54.92 31.38
N GLN A 63 -42.01 54.20 32.50
CA GLN A 63 -43.21 53.53 32.99
C GLN A 63 -44.19 54.58 33.53
N GLY A 64 -45.02 55.13 32.64
CA GLY A 64 -46.22 55.85 33.05
C GLY A 64 -47.23 54.89 33.67
N LYS A 65 -47.89 55.31 34.75
CA LYS A 65 -48.99 54.57 35.38
C LYS A 65 -50.30 55.16 34.88
N GLU A 66 -51.03 54.39 34.09
CA GLU A 66 -52.42 54.69 33.76
C GLU A 66 -53.32 54.33 34.93
N LEU A 67 -54.27 55.21 35.25
CA LEU A 67 -55.31 54.98 36.25
C LEU A 67 -56.65 55.45 35.71
N ASP A 68 -57.63 54.55 35.76
CA ASP A 68 -59.02 54.85 35.55
C ASP A 68 -59.59 55.35 36.89
N LEU A 69 -60.04 56.60 36.93
CA LEU A 69 -60.60 57.21 38.14
C LEU A 69 -62.08 57.55 37.93
N GLU A 70 -62.91 57.26 38.93
CA GLU A 70 -64.23 57.88 39.00
C GLU A 70 -64.08 59.40 39.27
N PRO A 71 -65.04 60.25 38.86
CA PRO A 71 -64.93 61.70 39.01
C PRO A 71 -64.84 62.20 40.48
N GLY A 72 -63.64 62.14 41.08
CA GLY A 72 -63.34 62.72 42.40
C GLY A 72 -62.21 62.10 43.27
N SER A 73 -61.30 61.24 42.77
CA SER A 73 -60.43 60.34 43.59
C SER A 73 -58.87 60.60 43.64
N PRO A 74 -58.12 60.22 44.73
CA PRO A 74 -56.62 60.39 44.95
C PRO A 74 -55.66 59.12 44.87
N LEU A 75 -54.29 59.16 45.12
CA LEU A 75 -53.24 58.18 44.54
C LEU A 75 -51.75 57.91 45.15
N VAL A 76 -50.97 56.76 44.88
CA VAL A 76 -49.50 56.33 45.28
C VAL A 76 -48.64 55.15 44.50
N LEU A 77 -47.32 54.79 44.83
CA LEU A 77 -46.24 53.86 44.13
C LEU A 77 -44.98 53.17 44.95
N THR A 78 -44.15 52.13 44.47
CA THR A 78 -42.73 51.60 44.96
C THR A 78 -41.99 50.28 44.33
N TYR A 79 -40.61 49.95 44.45
CA TYR A 79 -39.79 48.65 44.08
C TYR A 79 -38.18 48.52 44.33
N ARG A 80 -37.39 47.33 44.30
CA ARG A 80 -35.84 47.01 44.05
C ARG A 80 -35.11 45.57 44.43
N ILE A 81 -33.89 45.08 43.90
CA ILE A 81 -33.08 43.73 44.21
C ILE A 81 -31.49 43.52 43.83
N ARG A 82 -30.70 42.36 44.10
CA ARG A 82 -29.19 42.00 43.77
C ARG A 82 -28.55 40.47 43.83
N LEU A 83 -27.19 40.14 43.66
CA LEU A 83 -26.51 38.77 43.25
C LEU A 83 -24.97 38.27 43.59
N VAL A 84 -24.46 37.02 43.16
CA VAL A 84 -23.07 36.25 43.29
C VAL A 84 -22.69 35.21 42.10
N PRO A 85 -21.75 34.12 41.95
CA PRO A 85 -20.58 33.33 42.62
C PRO A 85 -19.31 32.73 41.73
N GLY A 86 -18.56 31.57 42.00
CA GLY A 86 -17.31 30.97 41.25
C GLY A 86 -16.69 29.48 41.51
N SER A 87 -15.55 28.93 40.87
CA SER A 87 -14.97 27.47 40.92
C SER A 87 -13.52 27.03 40.32
N CYS A 88 -12.96 25.77 40.52
CA CYS A 88 -11.78 25.00 39.87
C CYS A 88 -11.53 23.51 40.45
N GLY A 89 -10.71 22.44 40.07
CA GLY A 89 -9.86 21.86 38.93
C GLY A 89 -8.83 20.66 39.29
N GLY A 90 -8.39 19.70 38.38
CA GLY A 90 -7.30 18.60 38.54
C GLY A 90 -7.48 17.23 37.73
N GLY A 91 -6.63 16.13 37.54
CA GLY A 91 -5.17 15.67 37.61
C GLY A 91 -4.88 14.08 37.61
N CYS A 92 -3.81 13.43 36.97
CA CYS A 92 -3.39 11.95 37.10
C CYS A 92 -2.00 11.41 36.49
N GLU A 93 -1.70 10.07 36.48
CA GLU A 93 -0.34 9.36 36.43
C GLU A 93 -0.03 8.32 35.26
N ALA A 94 1.22 7.80 35.19
CA ALA A 94 1.74 6.45 34.78
C ALA A 94 2.20 6.09 33.32
N GLU A 95 3.50 5.74 33.15
CA GLU A 95 4.06 4.73 32.19
C GLU A 95 5.62 4.63 32.29
N PHE A 96 6.22 3.52 32.80
CA PHE A 96 7.63 3.09 32.48
C PHE A 96 8.09 1.72 33.06
N ALA A 97 7.18 0.82 33.47
CA ALA A 97 7.54 -0.40 34.20
C ALA A 97 8.24 -1.52 33.38
N ALA A 98 8.12 -1.51 32.05
CA ALA A 98 8.37 -2.68 31.19
C ALA A 98 9.86 -3.01 30.87
N LEU A 99 10.83 -2.34 31.51
CA LEU A 99 12.24 -2.38 31.09
C LEU A 99 13.21 -3.17 31.99
N ARG A 100 12.79 -3.64 33.17
CA ARG A 100 13.69 -4.37 34.10
C ARG A 100 13.74 -5.88 33.91
N ASP A 101 12.69 -6.50 33.39
CA ASP A 101 12.51 -7.96 33.26
C ASP A 101 13.57 -8.66 32.36
N ARG A 102 14.35 -7.91 31.59
CA ARG A 102 15.23 -8.45 30.54
C ARG A 102 16.66 -8.77 31.01
N LEU A 103 17.06 -8.34 32.21
CA LEU A 103 18.42 -8.55 32.74
C LEU A 103 18.60 -9.90 33.43
N GLU A 104 17.55 -10.38 34.12
CA GLU A 104 17.55 -11.54 35.03
C GLU A 104 17.72 -12.92 34.33
N ARG A 105 17.67 -12.96 32.99
CA ARG A 105 17.74 -14.21 32.21
C ARG A 105 19.16 -14.69 31.88
N LEU A 106 20.19 -13.85 32.01
CA LEU A 106 21.57 -14.19 31.62
C LEU A 106 22.38 -14.88 32.73
N GLU A 107 21.99 -14.78 34.00
CA GLU A 107 22.70 -15.46 35.10
C GLU A 107 22.46 -16.99 35.11
N LYS A 108 21.45 -17.48 34.38
CA LYS A 108 20.95 -18.86 34.51
C LYS A 108 21.69 -19.91 33.68
N GLU A 109 22.43 -19.51 32.64
CA GLU A 109 23.12 -20.44 31.73
C GLU A 109 24.55 -20.81 32.18
N VAL A 110 25.20 -19.94 32.98
CA VAL A 110 26.60 -20.15 33.42
C VAL A 110 26.74 -21.34 34.39
N SER A 111 25.68 -21.68 35.13
CA SER A 111 25.69 -22.77 36.11
C SER A 111 25.75 -24.18 35.50
N SER A 112 25.28 -24.38 34.26
CA SER A 112 25.07 -25.72 33.69
C SER A 112 26.32 -26.44 33.17
N LEU A 113 27.46 -25.74 33.05
CA LEU A 113 28.71 -26.29 32.49
C LEU A 113 29.68 -26.85 33.54
N ARG A 114 29.39 -26.67 34.84
CA ARG A 114 30.27 -27.09 35.94
C ARG A 114 30.20 -28.59 36.28
N GLU A 115 29.23 -29.32 35.71
CA GLU A 115 28.80 -30.65 36.18
C GLU A 115 29.29 -31.84 35.32
N LYS A 116 30.18 -31.62 34.35
CA LYS A 116 30.64 -32.66 33.39
C LYS A 116 32.09 -33.13 33.54
N CYS A 117 32.72 -32.91 34.70
CA CYS A 117 34.06 -33.42 35.01
C CYS A 117 34.16 -33.92 36.46
N GLY A 118 34.08 -35.23 36.67
CA GLY A 118 34.31 -35.88 37.95
C GLY A 118 33.92 -37.37 37.94
N GLY A 119 34.87 -38.28 38.19
CA GLY A 119 34.63 -39.73 38.22
C GLY A 119 35.91 -40.52 38.60
N PRO A 120 35.80 -41.71 39.24
CA PRO A 120 36.96 -42.55 39.62
C PRO A 120 37.27 -43.77 38.69
N GLU A 121 38.53 -43.88 38.18
CA GLU A 121 39.27 -45.00 37.49
C GLU A 121 38.85 -45.54 36.08
N GLY A 122 39.68 -46.27 35.27
CA GLY A 122 41.13 -46.64 35.31
C GLY A 122 41.59 -47.77 34.32
N GLY A 123 42.90 -47.94 34.01
CA GLY A 123 43.53 -49.18 33.38
C GLY A 123 44.37 -49.11 32.05
N CYS A 124 45.38 -50.03 31.79
CA CYS A 124 46.30 -50.14 30.57
C CYS A 124 47.26 -51.45 30.45
N CYS A 125 48.07 -51.76 29.33
CA CYS A 125 49.38 -52.62 29.13
C CYS A 125 49.57 -54.01 28.25
N THR A 126 50.82 -54.58 27.85
CA THR A 126 51.20 -55.81 26.89
C THR A 126 52.70 -56.52 26.78
N SER A 127 53.04 -57.75 26.16
CA SER A 127 54.46 -58.42 25.81
C SER A 127 54.68 -59.80 24.92
N GLN A 128 55.91 -60.34 24.43
CA GLN A 128 56.23 -61.64 23.54
C GLN A 128 57.74 -62.33 23.26
N GLN A 129 57.92 -63.58 22.60
CA GLN A 129 58.99 -64.25 21.60
C GLN A 129 60.21 -65.34 21.83
N SER A 130 60.70 -66.25 20.85
CA SER A 130 61.97 -67.22 20.78
C SER A 130 62.29 -68.28 19.54
N LYS A 131 63.51 -68.98 19.28
CA LYS A 131 63.89 -70.11 18.23
C LYS A 131 65.30 -70.97 18.24
N GLY A 132 65.66 -71.99 17.32
CA GLY A 132 66.93 -72.93 17.19
C GLY A 132 67.43 -73.69 15.81
N ALA A 133 68.45 -74.67 15.72
CA ALA A 133 69.18 -75.30 14.46
C ALA A 133 69.97 -76.75 14.45
N GLU A 134 70.70 -77.29 13.37
CA GLU A 134 71.29 -78.75 13.12
C GLU A 134 72.51 -79.09 12.03
N CYS A 135 73.03 -80.35 11.69
CA CYS A 135 74.21 -80.79 10.72
C CYS A 135 74.63 -82.36 10.37
N SER A 136 75.48 -82.80 9.33
CA SER A 136 76.02 -84.25 8.96
C SER A 136 77.21 -84.57 7.86
N ILE A 137 77.72 -85.85 7.54
CA ILE A 137 78.95 -86.28 6.65
C ILE A 137 79.13 -87.80 6.03
N LYS A 138 80.12 -88.24 5.10
CA LYS A 138 80.37 -89.65 4.44
C LYS A 138 81.74 -90.02 3.60
N PRO A 139 82.24 -91.31 3.29
CA PRO A 139 83.57 -91.74 2.60
C PRO A 139 83.71 -92.75 1.29
N GLU A 140 84.86 -93.48 0.96
CA GLU A 140 85.50 -93.97 -0.39
C GLU A 140 85.77 -95.53 -0.83
N GLY A 141 86.65 -95.94 -1.85
CA GLY A 141 86.88 -97.33 -2.56
C GLY A 141 88.25 -97.72 -3.37
N ASP A 142 88.40 -98.87 -4.19
CA ASP A 142 89.68 -99.49 -4.86
C ASP A 142 89.57 -100.69 -5.98
N GLU A 143 90.56 -101.09 -6.89
CA GLU A 143 90.48 -102.01 -8.17
C GLU A 143 91.71 -102.92 -8.79
N CYS A 144 91.62 -103.70 -9.98
CA CYS A 144 92.67 -104.47 -10.86
C CYS A 144 93.66 -103.39 -11.43
N PRO A 145 94.32 -103.61 -12.60
CA PRO A 145 94.19 -102.66 -13.71
C PRO A 145 92.70 -102.37 -14.03
N ASN A 146 92.08 -101.53 -13.18
CA ASN A 146 90.66 -101.15 -13.11
C ASN A 146 89.61 -102.30 -13.11
N GLU A 147 89.99 -103.57 -12.89
CA GLU A 147 89.20 -104.81 -13.16
C GLU A 147 88.62 -104.86 -14.58
N CYS A 148 89.32 -104.29 -15.57
CA CYS A 148 88.72 -104.00 -16.89
C CYS A 148 87.41 -103.21 -16.78
N SER A 149 87.36 -102.32 -15.78
CA SER A 149 86.25 -101.50 -15.35
C SER A 149 84.96 -102.28 -15.00
N ASP A 150 85.05 -103.60 -14.71
CA ASP A 150 83.93 -104.57 -14.75
C ASP A 150 83.15 -104.58 -16.08
N GLN A 151 83.66 -103.87 -17.10
CA GLN A 151 83.04 -103.60 -18.40
C GLN A 151 83.72 -104.37 -19.54
N GLY A 152 84.67 -105.23 -19.19
CA GLY A 152 85.28 -106.24 -20.04
C GLY A 152 85.90 -107.36 -19.20
N ARG A 153 86.63 -108.26 -19.86
CA ARG A 153 87.26 -109.43 -19.23
C ARG A 153 88.78 -109.19 -19.08
N CYS A 154 89.37 -109.22 -17.85
CA CYS A 154 90.85 -109.23 -17.57
C CYS A 154 91.37 -110.59 -18.20
N GLU A 155 91.63 -110.66 -19.53
CA GLU A 155 92.18 -111.82 -20.29
C GLU A 155 93.67 -111.58 -20.63
N ASP A 156 94.57 -112.44 -20.13
CA ASP A 156 96.04 -112.30 -20.26
C ASP A 156 96.58 -110.89 -19.91
N GLY A 157 95.96 -110.24 -18.93
CA GLY A 157 96.32 -108.89 -18.48
C GLY A 157 95.86 -107.75 -19.40
N LYS A 158 94.95 -108.03 -20.34
CA LYS A 158 94.34 -107.06 -21.25
C LYS A 158 92.82 -107.21 -21.26
N CYS A 159 92.10 -106.14 -21.55
CA CYS A 159 90.66 -106.10 -21.47
C CYS A 159 89.97 -106.34 -22.82
N VAL A 160 88.97 -107.24 -22.83
CA VAL A 160 88.05 -107.47 -23.95
C VAL A 160 86.67 -106.97 -23.56
N CYS A 161 86.20 -105.89 -24.18
CA CYS A 161 85.06 -105.10 -23.69
C CYS A 161 83.70 -105.68 -24.07
N PHE A 162 82.72 -105.48 -23.20
CA PHE A 162 81.32 -105.79 -23.45
C PHE A 162 80.69 -104.75 -24.41
N PRO A 163 79.59 -105.08 -25.12
CA PRO A 163 78.90 -104.12 -25.97
C PRO A 163 78.50 -102.87 -25.19
N ARG A 164 78.72 -101.69 -25.80
CA ARG A 164 78.68 -100.34 -25.19
C ARG A 164 79.93 -99.89 -24.44
N PHE A 165 81.01 -100.68 -24.43
CA PHE A 165 82.29 -100.28 -23.83
C PHE A 165 83.47 -100.50 -24.77
N SER A 166 84.47 -99.62 -24.66
CA SER A 166 85.66 -99.57 -25.51
C SER A 166 86.87 -99.01 -24.76
N GLY A 167 88.04 -98.96 -25.41
CA GLY A 167 89.31 -98.56 -24.78
C GLY A 167 90.18 -99.72 -24.28
N PRO A 168 91.36 -99.43 -23.69
CA PRO A 168 92.35 -100.45 -23.33
C PRO A 168 92.01 -101.22 -22.04
N ASP A 169 91.26 -100.59 -21.14
CA ASP A 169 90.76 -101.09 -19.85
C ASP A 169 89.22 -101.12 -19.79
N CYS A 170 88.58 -100.97 -20.95
CA CYS A 170 87.12 -100.89 -21.14
C CYS A 170 86.40 -99.75 -20.40
N SER A 171 87.12 -98.72 -19.96
CA SER A 171 86.57 -97.55 -19.23
C SER A 171 85.77 -96.56 -20.09
N LEU A 172 85.81 -96.67 -21.42
CA LEU A 172 85.13 -95.74 -22.34
C LEU A 172 83.75 -96.28 -22.72
N SER A 173 82.72 -95.44 -22.71
CA SER A 173 81.35 -95.80 -23.12
C SER A 173 81.04 -95.41 -24.57
N ASP A 174 80.48 -96.34 -25.36
CA ASP A 174 80.06 -96.12 -26.75
C ASP A 174 78.60 -95.60 -26.82
N CYS A 175 78.44 -94.28 -26.75
CA CYS A 175 77.14 -93.62 -26.84
C CYS A 175 76.56 -93.53 -28.27
N PRO A 176 75.21 -93.50 -28.41
CA PRO A 176 74.54 -93.26 -29.69
C PRO A 176 75.03 -91.97 -30.38
N GLY A 177 75.49 -92.08 -31.63
CA GLY A 177 75.88 -90.93 -32.47
C GLY A 177 77.00 -90.04 -31.91
N ASN A 178 77.80 -90.51 -30.94
CA ASN A 178 78.70 -89.67 -30.13
C ASN A 178 77.98 -88.45 -29.50
N CYS A 179 76.69 -88.58 -29.19
CA CYS A 179 75.84 -87.48 -28.75
C CYS A 179 75.80 -86.28 -29.71
N ASN A 180 76.08 -86.50 -31.01
CA ASN A 180 76.18 -85.51 -32.09
C ASN A 180 77.06 -84.29 -31.75
N ASP A 181 78.04 -84.44 -30.86
CA ASP A 181 78.85 -83.36 -30.27
C ASP A 181 78.00 -82.24 -29.61
N LYS A 182 76.80 -82.60 -29.11
CA LYS A 182 75.79 -81.76 -28.41
C LYS A 182 75.43 -82.30 -27.02
N GLY A 183 76.34 -83.06 -26.42
CA GLY A 183 76.15 -83.62 -25.10
C GLY A 183 77.34 -84.45 -24.65
N LYS A 184 77.28 -84.95 -23.42
CA LYS A 184 78.30 -85.79 -22.81
C LYS A 184 77.82 -87.23 -22.74
N CYS A 185 78.67 -88.16 -23.16
CA CYS A 185 78.42 -89.57 -22.95
C CYS A 185 78.62 -89.93 -21.47
N VAL A 186 77.63 -90.56 -20.85
CA VAL A 186 77.68 -91.07 -19.47
C VAL A 186 77.04 -92.45 -19.45
N ASN A 187 77.82 -93.49 -19.13
CA ASN A 187 77.37 -94.88 -19.00
C ASN A 187 76.58 -95.40 -20.22
N GLY A 188 77.01 -95.04 -21.43
CA GLY A 188 76.37 -95.42 -22.69
C GLY A 188 75.11 -94.63 -23.08
N GLN A 189 74.68 -93.65 -22.27
CA GLN A 189 73.59 -92.72 -22.57
C GLN A 189 74.10 -91.29 -22.74
N CYS A 190 73.49 -90.54 -23.65
CA CYS A 190 73.82 -89.12 -23.84
C CYS A 190 73.09 -88.21 -22.84
N VAL A 191 73.86 -87.34 -22.19
CA VAL A 191 73.36 -86.21 -21.38
C VAL A 191 73.55 -84.94 -22.20
N CYS A 192 72.46 -84.40 -22.75
CA CYS A 192 72.53 -83.31 -23.73
C CYS A 192 72.88 -81.95 -23.11
N ASP A 193 73.58 -81.14 -23.90
CA ASP A 193 73.85 -79.74 -23.57
C ASP A 193 72.55 -78.90 -23.61
N PRO A 194 72.48 -77.77 -22.87
CA PRO A 194 71.31 -76.90 -22.88
C PRO A 194 70.94 -76.44 -24.30
N GLY A 195 69.69 -76.64 -24.69
CA GLY A 195 69.20 -76.42 -26.06
C GLY A 195 69.15 -77.67 -26.94
N PHE A 196 69.59 -78.83 -26.45
CA PHE A 196 69.47 -80.13 -27.13
C PHE A 196 68.70 -81.17 -26.29
N THR A 197 68.24 -82.24 -26.93
CA THR A 197 67.47 -83.35 -26.34
C THR A 197 67.44 -84.57 -27.28
N GLY A 198 66.86 -85.69 -26.83
CA GLY A 198 66.82 -86.96 -27.54
C GLY A 198 67.94 -87.93 -27.12
N PRO A 199 67.87 -89.21 -27.55
CA PRO A 199 68.77 -90.27 -27.07
C PRO A 199 70.22 -90.11 -27.56
N ASP A 200 70.44 -89.29 -28.58
CA ASP A 200 71.73 -88.96 -29.20
C ASP A 200 71.97 -87.44 -29.26
N CYS A 201 71.13 -86.64 -28.59
CA CYS A 201 71.16 -85.16 -28.62
C CYS A 201 71.02 -84.49 -29.99
N SER A 202 70.49 -85.19 -31.00
CA SER A 202 70.25 -84.66 -32.35
C SER A 202 69.13 -83.62 -32.45
N SER A 203 68.25 -83.53 -31.45
CA SER A 203 67.05 -82.68 -31.49
C SER A 203 67.23 -81.40 -30.66
N GLU A 204 66.89 -80.24 -31.21
CA GLU A 204 66.87 -78.99 -30.45
C GLU A 204 65.71 -78.95 -29.43
N SER A 205 65.97 -78.49 -28.20
CA SER A 205 64.96 -78.35 -27.15
C SER A 205 64.45 -76.91 -27.01
N CYS A 206 63.15 -76.72 -27.29
CA CYS A 206 62.50 -75.42 -27.16
C CYS A 206 62.22 -75.00 -25.69
N PRO A 207 62.24 -73.69 -25.38
CA PRO A 207 61.87 -73.16 -24.06
C PRO A 207 60.55 -73.71 -23.53
N GLY A 208 60.55 -74.25 -22.31
CA GLY A 208 59.36 -74.76 -21.62
C GLY A 208 58.60 -75.89 -22.35
N ASN A 209 59.20 -76.56 -23.35
CA ASN A 209 58.49 -77.40 -24.32
C ASN A 209 57.25 -76.70 -24.93
N CYS A 210 57.37 -75.39 -25.17
CA CYS A 210 56.27 -74.52 -25.63
C CYS A 210 55.00 -74.58 -24.75
N ASN A 211 55.13 -74.96 -23.46
CA ASN A 211 54.05 -75.17 -22.49
C ASN A 211 52.89 -76.06 -22.99
N ASN A 212 53.12 -76.89 -24.01
CA ASN A 212 52.08 -77.63 -24.76
C ASN A 212 50.99 -76.71 -25.36
N LYS A 213 51.35 -75.47 -25.68
CA LYS A 213 50.53 -74.37 -26.25
C LYS A 213 51.12 -73.83 -27.56
N GLY A 214 51.91 -74.67 -28.25
CA GLY A 214 52.58 -74.33 -29.49
C GLY A 214 53.49 -75.45 -29.99
N ARG A 215 54.01 -75.27 -31.20
CA ARG A 215 54.91 -76.20 -31.87
C ARG A 215 56.37 -75.72 -31.78
N CYS A 216 57.27 -76.59 -31.35
CA CYS A 216 58.70 -76.37 -31.47
C CYS A 216 59.16 -76.45 -32.94
N VAL A 217 59.88 -75.42 -33.40
CA VAL A 217 60.47 -75.31 -34.75
C VAL A 217 61.82 -74.62 -34.63
N ASN A 218 62.91 -75.35 -34.95
CA ASN A 218 64.29 -74.83 -34.94
C ASN A 218 64.66 -74.08 -33.63
N GLY A 219 64.48 -74.75 -32.48
CA GLY A 219 64.72 -74.20 -31.15
C GLY A 219 63.72 -73.11 -30.67
N GLN A 220 62.85 -72.60 -31.53
CA GLN A 220 61.87 -71.57 -31.21
C GLN A 220 60.43 -72.14 -31.15
N CYS A 221 59.62 -71.62 -30.21
CA CYS A 221 58.20 -71.94 -30.14
C CYS A 221 57.37 -71.09 -31.11
N VAL A 222 56.54 -71.76 -31.92
CA VAL A 222 55.46 -71.17 -32.72
C VAL A 222 54.15 -71.43 -31.99
N CYS A 223 53.58 -70.40 -31.38
CA CYS A 223 52.43 -70.55 -30.47
C CYS A 223 51.10 -70.80 -31.18
N ASP A 224 50.23 -71.57 -30.51
CA ASP A 224 48.86 -71.81 -30.97
C ASP A 224 48.00 -70.53 -30.84
N PRO A 225 46.93 -70.38 -31.63
CA PRO A 225 46.04 -69.22 -31.55
C PRO A 225 45.50 -69.01 -30.14
N GLY A 226 45.77 -67.83 -29.57
CA GLY A 226 45.46 -67.51 -28.17
C GLY A 226 46.66 -67.49 -27.24
N PHE A 227 47.86 -67.91 -27.69
CA PHE A 227 49.10 -67.86 -26.89
C PHE A 227 50.24 -67.11 -27.58
N THR A 228 51.23 -66.68 -26.80
CA THR A 228 52.38 -65.87 -27.22
C THR A 228 53.53 -65.97 -26.19
N GLY A 229 54.67 -65.33 -26.48
CA GLY A 229 55.90 -65.41 -25.70
C GLY A 229 56.86 -66.52 -26.16
N PRO A 230 58.11 -66.52 -25.67
CA PRO A 230 59.18 -67.39 -26.18
C PRO A 230 58.95 -68.90 -25.90
N ASP A 231 58.08 -69.22 -24.95
CA ASP A 231 57.69 -70.55 -24.53
C ASP A 231 56.17 -70.80 -24.63
N CYS A 232 55.42 -69.87 -25.25
CA CYS A 232 53.95 -69.90 -25.32
C CYS A 232 53.21 -69.95 -23.96
N SER A 233 53.85 -69.55 -22.86
CA SER A 233 53.21 -69.47 -21.54
C SER A 233 52.12 -68.38 -21.47
N SER A 234 52.30 -67.29 -22.20
CA SER A 234 51.48 -66.07 -22.11
C SER A 234 50.27 -66.15 -23.04
N GLU A 235 49.15 -65.54 -22.64
CA GLU A 235 47.95 -65.45 -23.46
C GLU A 235 47.95 -64.22 -24.37
N SER A 236 47.43 -64.39 -25.59
CA SER A 236 47.37 -63.36 -26.63
C SER A 236 46.10 -62.51 -26.46
N CYS A 237 46.27 -61.24 -26.08
CA CYS A 237 45.16 -60.29 -26.02
C CYS A 237 44.90 -59.58 -27.37
N PRO A 238 43.66 -59.14 -27.63
CA PRO A 238 43.30 -58.32 -28.80
C PRO A 238 44.22 -57.11 -28.97
N GLY A 239 44.78 -56.93 -30.17
CA GLY A 239 45.65 -55.80 -30.51
C GLY A 239 46.91 -55.62 -29.64
N ASN A 240 47.31 -56.63 -28.86
CA ASN A 240 48.28 -56.50 -27.75
C ASN A 240 47.94 -55.32 -26.80
N CYS A 241 46.64 -55.11 -26.56
CA CYS A 241 46.09 -53.97 -25.81
C CYS A 241 46.56 -52.59 -26.31
N ASN A 242 46.95 -52.47 -27.58
CA ASN A 242 47.52 -51.27 -28.23
C ASN A 242 48.68 -50.60 -27.45
N ASN A 243 49.35 -51.34 -26.54
CA ASN A 243 50.30 -50.80 -25.56
C ASN A 243 49.71 -49.69 -24.65
N LYS A 244 48.40 -49.78 -24.39
CA LYS A 244 47.55 -48.87 -23.58
C LYS A 244 46.81 -49.62 -22.45
N GLY A 245 47.38 -50.74 -22.01
CA GLY A 245 46.81 -51.60 -20.99
C GLY A 245 47.60 -52.89 -20.82
N ARG A 246 47.22 -53.67 -19.81
CA ARG A 246 47.83 -54.96 -19.48
C ARG A 246 46.94 -56.12 -19.94
N CYS A 247 47.54 -57.11 -20.60
CA CYS A 247 46.88 -58.38 -20.86
C CYS A 247 46.74 -59.21 -19.56
N VAL A 248 45.52 -59.66 -19.26
CA VAL A 248 45.19 -60.52 -18.11
C VAL A 248 44.15 -61.55 -18.57
N ASN A 249 44.48 -62.84 -18.53
CA ASN A 249 43.59 -63.95 -18.89
C ASN A 249 42.92 -63.77 -20.28
N GLY A 250 43.70 -63.43 -21.30
CA GLY A 250 43.23 -63.15 -22.67
C GLY A 250 42.43 -61.84 -22.86
N GLN A 251 42.14 -61.09 -21.79
CA GLN A 251 41.42 -59.82 -21.83
C GLN A 251 42.34 -58.62 -21.52
N CYS A 252 42.13 -57.51 -22.22
CA CYS A 252 42.84 -56.26 -21.92
C CYS A 252 42.22 -55.52 -20.72
N VAL A 253 43.06 -55.19 -19.75
CA VAL A 253 42.78 -54.25 -18.66
C VAL A 253 43.43 -52.93 -19.02
N CYS A 254 42.63 -51.94 -19.44
CA CYS A 254 43.13 -50.69 -20.00
C CYS A 254 43.71 -49.74 -18.94
N ASP A 255 44.71 -48.97 -19.36
CA ASP A 255 45.29 -47.90 -18.54
C ASP A 255 44.31 -46.72 -18.41
N PRO A 256 44.43 -45.89 -17.35
CA PRO A 256 43.56 -44.72 -17.16
C PRO A 256 43.57 -43.79 -18.37
N GLY A 257 42.39 -43.56 -18.95
CA GLY A 257 42.22 -42.79 -20.19
C GLY A 257 41.90 -43.65 -21.43
N PHE A 258 41.94 -44.99 -21.35
CA PHE A 258 41.58 -45.88 -22.46
C PHE A 258 40.48 -46.89 -22.10
N THR A 259 39.86 -47.49 -23.12
CA THR A 259 38.73 -48.43 -23.03
C THR A 259 38.58 -49.24 -24.33
N GLY A 260 37.63 -50.17 -24.36
CA GLY A 260 37.41 -51.11 -25.45
C GLY A 260 38.18 -52.43 -25.28
N PRO A 261 37.89 -53.45 -26.12
CA PRO A 261 38.41 -54.81 -25.95
C PRO A 261 39.93 -54.94 -26.17
N ASP A 262 40.53 -53.95 -26.83
CA ASP A 262 41.95 -53.86 -27.17
C ASP A 262 42.59 -52.55 -26.67
N CYS A 263 41.89 -51.76 -25.84
CA CYS A 263 42.33 -50.43 -25.38
C CYS A 263 42.66 -49.41 -26.49
N SER A 264 42.16 -49.61 -27.72
CA SER A 264 42.32 -48.64 -28.81
C SER A 264 41.58 -47.33 -28.54
N SER A 265 40.40 -47.41 -27.90
CA SER A 265 39.48 -46.30 -27.69
C SER A 265 39.82 -45.48 -26.46
N GLU A 266 39.51 -44.19 -26.47
CA GLU A 266 39.74 -43.28 -25.34
C GLU A 266 38.53 -43.21 -24.40
N SER A 267 38.80 -43.14 -23.10
CA SER A 267 37.78 -43.02 -22.05
C SER A 267 37.38 -41.57 -21.85
N CYS A 268 36.17 -41.21 -22.25
CA CYS A 268 35.59 -39.91 -21.95
C CYS A 268 34.84 -39.89 -20.59
N PRO A 269 34.77 -38.72 -19.91
CA PRO A 269 34.01 -38.55 -18.67
C PRO A 269 32.56 -39.04 -18.79
N GLY A 270 32.13 -39.90 -17.85
CA GLY A 270 30.75 -40.43 -17.79
C GLY A 270 30.29 -41.21 -19.04
N ASN A 271 31.21 -41.62 -19.93
CA ASN A 271 30.88 -42.07 -21.30
C ASN A 271 29.95 -41.08 -22.05
N CYS A 272 30.16 -39.79 -21.82
CA CYS A 272 29.32 -38.69 -22.31
C CYS A 272 27.83 -38.83 -21.98
N ASN A 273 27.47 -39.59 -20.93
CA ASN A 273 26.10 -39.93 -20.51
C ASN A 273 25.20 -40.50 -21.64
N ASN A 274 25.79 -41.00 -22.74
CA ASN A 274 25.09 -41.33 -23.99
C ASN A 274 24.30 -40.14 -24.60
N LYS A 275 24.75 -38.91 -24.33
CA LYS A 275 24.23 -37.60 -24.76
C LYS A 275 25.26 -36.82 -25.61
N GLY A 276 26.19 -37.53 -26.24
CA GLY A 276 27.26 -36.95 -27.04
C GLY A 276 28.28 -37.99 -27.50
N ARG A 277 29.24 -37.54 -28.31
CA ARG A 277 30.31 -38.35 -28.88
C ARG A 277 31.65 -38.08 -28.17
N CYS A 278 32.36 -39.14 -27.82
CA CYS A 278 33.76 -39.04 -27.38
C CYS A 278 34.70 -38.72 -28.56
N VAL A 279 35.53 -37.69 -28.40
CA VAL A 279 36.56 -37.24 -29.35
C VAL A 279 37.78 -36.75 -28.57
N ASN A 280 38.96 -37.35 -28.77
CA ASN A 280 40.23 -36.93 -28.15
C ASN A 280 40.13 -36.79 -26.61
N GLY A 281 39.56 -37.82 -25.94
CA GLY A 281 39.27 -37.82 -24.50
C GLY A 281 38.20 -36.83 -24.01
N GLN A 282 37.58 -36.03 -24.88
CA GLN A 282 36.55 -35.05 -24.53
C GLN A 282 35.17 -35.37 -25.12
N CYS A 283 34.10 -35.00 -24.41
CA CYS A 283 32.73 -35.16 -24.89
C CYS A 283 32.29 -33.99 -25.76
N VAL A 284 31.92 -34.28 -27.00
CA VAL A 284 31.19 -33.37 -27.89
C VAL A 284 29.70 -33.66 -27.73
N CYS A 285 28.99 -32.79 -27.02
CA CYS A 285 27.59 -33.02 -26.66
C CYS A 285 26.62 -32.88 -27.83
N ASP A 286 25.55 -33.68 -27.79
CA ASP A 286 24.44 -33.56 -28.73
C ASP A 286 23.62 -32.28 -28.46
N PRO A 287 22.90 -31.74 -29.47
CA PRO A 287 22.06 -30.55 -29.30
C PRO A 287 21.02 -30.75 -28.20
N GLY A 288 21.07 -29.90 -27.18
CA GLY A 288 20.25 -30.04 -25.97
C GLY A 288 21.06 -30.34 -24.71
N PHE A 289 22.36 -30.65 -24.81
CA PHE A 289 23.23 -31.01 -23.67
C PHE A 289 24.56 -30.23 -23.63
N THR A 290 25.17 -30.20 -22.44
CA THR A 290 26.39 -29.45 -22.13
C THR A 290 27.12 -30.02 -20.90
N GLY A 291 28.30 -29.50 -20.60
CA GLY A 291 29.18 -29.98 -19.52
C GLY A 291 30.21 -31.02 -19.99
N PRO A 292 31.22 -31.34 -19.15
CA PRO A 292 32.37 -32.16 -19.54
C PRO A 292 32.03 -33.63 -19.85
N ASP A 293 30.87 -34.09 -19.40
CA ASP A 293 30.32 -35.44 -19.59
C ASP A 293 28.94 -35.42 -20.28
N CYS A 294 28.48 -34.26 -20.77
CA CYS A 294 27.13 -34.05 -21.33
C CYS A 294 25.96 -34.42 -20.40
N SER A 295 26.17 -34.53 -19.07
CA SER A 295 25.09 -34.78 -18.12
C SER A 295 24.02 -33.68 -18.11
N SER A 296 24.45 -32.43 -18.23
CA SER A 296 23.63 -31.22 -18.03
C SER A 296 22.88 -30.83 -19.30
N ASP A 297 21.68 -30.28 -19.15
CA ASP A 297 20.90 -29.78 -20.28
C ASP A 297 21.39 -28.39 -20.70
N SER A 298 21.43 -28.11 -22.00
CA SER A 298 21.78 -26.79 -22.54
C SER A 298 20.55 -25.89 -22.60
N CYS A 299 20.60 -24.73 -21.94
CA CYS A 299 19.52 -23.74 -22.02
C CYS A 299 19.82 -22.59 -23.01
N PRO A 300 18.79 -21.96 -23.60
CA PRO A 300 18.94 -20.77 -24.44
C PRO A 300 19.79 -19.67 -23.77
N GLY A 301 20.83 -19.20 -24.47
CA GLY A 301 21.72 -18.14 -23.99
C GLY A 301 22.42 -18.40 -22.64
N ASN A 302 22.48 -19.66 -22.18
CA ASN A 302 22.83 -20.00 -20.79
C ASN A 302 22.04 -19.20 -19.74
N CYS A 303 20.76 -18.92 -20.04
CA CYS A 303 19.88 -18.06 -19.25
C CYS A 303 20.44 -16.66 -18.96
N ASN A 304 21.37 -16.16 -19.80
CA ASN A 304 22.10 -14.89 -19.66
C ASN A 304 22.74 -14.67 -18.27
N ASN A 305 22.98 -15.75 -17.50
CA ASN A 305 23.36 -15.70 -16.08
C ASN A 305 22.38 -14.90 -15.19
N LYS A 306 21.10 -14.89 -15.58
CA LYS A 306 19.93 -14.21 -14.96
C LYS A 306 18.81 -15.20 -14.60
N GLY A 307 19.16 -16.47 -14.40
CA GLY A 307 18.23 -17.54 -14.10
C GLY A 307 18.91 -18.91 -14.08
N ARG A 308 18.15 -19.93 -13.69
CA ARG A 308 18.62 -21.32 -13.60
C ARG A 308 18.07 -22.16 -14.74
N CYS A 309 18.94 -22.94 -15.39
CA CYS A 309 18.52 -23.95 -16.35
C CYS A 309 17.84 -25.13 -15.64
N VAL A 310 16.66 -25.54 -16.12
CA VAL A 310 15.89 -26.69 -15.62
C VAL A 310 15.24 -27.39 -16.82
N ASN A 311 15.61 -28.64 -17.08
CA ASN A 311 15.06 -29.46 -18.19
C ASN A 311 15.13 -28.74 -19.56
N GLY A 312 16.25 -28.06 -19.86
CA GLY A 312 16.44 -27.27 -21.07
C GLY A 312 15.68 -25.93 -21.15
N GLN A 313 14.93 -25.54 -20.11
CA GLN A 313 14.25 -24.24 -20.02
C GLN A 313 14.85 -23.34 -18.93
N CYS A 314 14.87 -22.03 -19.18
CA CYS A 314 15.33 -21.04 -18.22
C CYS A 314 14.24 -20.65 -17.23
N VAL A 315 14.49 -20.87 -15.94
CA VAL A 315 13.70 -20.31 -14.84
C VAL A 315 14.38 -19.01 -14.40
N CYS A 316 13.82 -17.86 -14.79
CA CYS A 316 14.45 -16.56 -14.58
C CYS A 316 14.41 -16.10 -13.11
N ASP A 317 15.46 -15.37 -12.73
CA ASP A 317 15.56 -14.74 -11.42
C ASP A 317 14.58 -13.55 -11.30
N PRO A 318 14.17 -13.16 -10.07
CA PRO A 318 13.28 -12.04 -9.84
C PRO A 318 13.82 -10.74 -10.48
N GLY A 319 13.07 -10.18 -11.43
CA GLY A 319 13.48 -9.02 -12.21
C GLY A 319 13.81 -9.32 -13.67
N PHE A 320 13.81 -10.59 -14.11
CA PHE A 320 14.04 -10.97 -15.51
C PHE A 320 12.95 -11.87 -16.10
N THR A 321 12.91 -12.01 -17.43
CA THR A 321 11.92 -12.76 -18.21
C THR A 321 12.43 -13.06 -19.63
N GLY A 322 11.63 -13.79 -20.41
CA GLY A 322 11.98 -14.28 -21.74
C GLY A 322 12.58 -15.69 -21.72
N PRO A 323 12.71 -16.35 -22.89
CA PRO A 323 13.13 -17.75 -22.99
C PRO A 323 14.58 -18.00 -22.56
N ASP A 324 15.39 -16.95 -22.49
CA ASP A 324 16.80 -16.94 -22.12
C ASP A 324 17.08 -15.98 -20.94
N CYS A 325 16.06 -15.43 -20.29
CA CYS A 325 16.17 -14.41 -19.23
C CYS A 325 16.93 -13.13 -19.61
N SER A 326 17.11 -12.83 -20.89
CA SER A 326 17.76 -11.59 -21.35
C SER A 326 17.01 -10.33 -20.92
N SER A 327 15.67 -10.39 -20.94
CA SER A 327 14.77 -9.25 -20.82
C SER A 327 14.41 -8.94 -19.37
N ASP A 328 14.20 -7.66 -19.05
CA ASP A 328 13.79 -7.26 -17.70
C ASP A 328 12.29 -7.51 -17.48
N SER A 329 11.92 -8.02 -16.31
CA SER A 329 10.53 -8.12 -15.86
C SER A 329 10.02 -6.76 -15.40
N CYS A 330 8.92 -6.30 -15.99
CA CYS A 330 8.20 -5.09 -15.55
C CYS A 330 6.90 -5.42 -14.78
N PRO A 331 6.46 -4.56 -13.84
CA PRO A 331 5.17 -4.71 -13.14
C PRO A 331 4.00 -4.92 -14.12
N GLY A 332 3.25 -6.00 -13.93
CA GLY A 332 2.08 -6.35 -14.76
C GLY A 332 2.35 -6.49 -16.26
N ASN A 333 3.62 -6.68 -16.69
CA ASN A 333 4.06 -6.51 -18.08
C ASN A 333 3.56 -5.18 -18.72
N CYS A 334 3.57 -4.11 -17.93
CA CYS A 334 3.03 -2.80 -18.28
C CYS A 334 1.57 -2.83 -18.79
N ASN A 335 0.78 -3.83 -18.41
CA ASN A 335 -0.59 -4.11 -18.86
C ASN A 335 -0.78 -4.11 -20.39
N ASN A 336 0.30 -4.29 -21.18
CA ASN A 336 0.32 -4.04 -22.63
C ASN A 336 -0.12 -2.59 -23.01
N LYS A 337 0.11 -1.62 -22.11
CA LYS A 337 -0.14 -0.17 -22.23
C LYS A 337 1.11 0.69 -22.05
N GLY A 338 2.29 0.08 -22.13
CA GLY A 338 3.58 0.76 -22.11
C GLY A 338 4.70 -0.15 -22.62
N ARG A 339 5.94 0.37 -22.62
CA ARG A 339 7.15 -0.39 -22.92
C ARG A 339 7.97 -0.59 -21.64
N CYS A 340 8.45 -1.80 -21.41
CA CYS A 340 9.42 -2.06 -20.34
C CYS A 340 10.79 -1.48 -20.72
N VAL A 341 11.42 -0.76 -19.79
CA VAL A 341 12.76 -0.16 -19.92
C VAL A 341 13.44 -0.24 -18.57
N ASN A 342 14.53 -1.01 -18.46
CA ASN A 342 15.32 -1.16 -17.22
C ASN A 342 14.44 -1.53 -15.99
N GLY A 343 13.52 -2.48 -16.17
CA GLY A 343 12.54 -2.89 -15.15
C GLY A 343 11.40 -1.89 -14.84
N GLN A 344 11.35 -0.72 -15.49
CA GLN A 344 10.26 0.27 -15.32
C GLN A 344 9.36 0.39 -16.55
N CYS A 345 8.08 0.65 -16.33
CA CYS A 345 7.10 0.84 -17.40
C CYS A 345 7.04 2.29 -17.89
N VAL A 346 7.44 2.52 -19.15
CA VAL A 346 7.20 3.77 -19.87
C VAL A 346 5.82 3.69 -20.52
N CYS A 347 4.82 4.36 -19.93
CA CYS A 347 3.43 4.25 -20.37
C CYS A 347 3.13 4.98 -21.68
N ASN A 348 2.24 4.38 -22.47
CA ASN A 348 1.68 4.98 -23.68
C ASN A 348 0.75 6.15 -23.32
N THR A 349 0.60 7.09 -24.25
CA THR A 349 -0.29 8.26 -24.11
C THR A 349 -1.69 7.86 -23.63
N GLY A 350 -2.13 8.46 -22.52
CA GLY A 350 -3.42 8.14 -21.89
C GLY A 350 -3.34 7.12 -20.74
N PHE A 351 -2.16 6.58 -20.42
CA PHE A 351 -1.93 5.66 -19.31
C PHE A 351 -0.82 6.17 -18.35
N THR A 352 -0.86 5.71 -17.10
CA THR A 352 0.04 6.09 -16.00
C THR A 352 0.03 5.01 -14.90
N GLY A 353 0.85 5.20 -13.86
CA GLY A 353 1.07 4.22 -12.79
C GLY A 353 2.25 3.26 -13.10
N PRO A 354 2.73 2.51 -12.10
CA PRO A 354 3.96 1.71 -12.20
C PRO A 354 3.85 0.53 -13.19
N ASP A 355 2.63 0.15 -13.55
CA ASP A 355 2.29 -0.95 -14.46
C ASP A 355 1.45 -0.47 -15.66
N CYS A 356 1.24 0.84 -15.82
CA CYS A 356 0.36 1.45 -16.83
C CYS A 356 -1.11 1.00 -16.82
N SER A 357 -1.61 0.39 -15.73
CA SER A 357 -3.04 0.03 -15.57
C SER A 357 -3.97 1.24 -15.52
N THR A 358 -3.48 2.36 -14.98
CA THR A 358 -4.31 3.52 -14.64
C THR A 358 -4.44 4.46 -15.84
N LYS A 359 -5.67 4.84 -16.20
CA LYS A 359 -5.90 5.87 -17.23
C LYS A 359 -5.45 7.24 -16.74
N ALA A 360 -4.55 7.88 -17.48
CA ALA A 360 -4.12 9.25 -17.20
C ALA A 360 -5.25 10.25 -17.51
N CYS A 361 -5.36 11.30 -16.69
CA CYS A 361 -6.28 12.40 -16.93
C CYS A 361 -5.58 13.60 -17.61
N PRO A 362 -6.29 14.38 -18.45
CA PRO A 362 -5.72 15.56 -19.10
C PRO A 362 -5.18 16.55 -18.06
N GLY A 363 -3.95 17.01 -18.25
CA GLY A 363 -3.28 17.99 -17.37
C GLY A 363 -3.20 17.59 -15.89
N ASN A 364 -3.31 16.30 -15.56
CA ASN A 364 -3.52 15.78 -14.19
C ASN A 364 -4.64 16.51 -13.42
N CYS A 365 -5.72 16.88 -14.11
CA CYS A 365 -6.82 17.69 -13.57
C CYS A 365 -6.37 19.02 -12.93
N LYS A 366 -5.19 19.54 -13.34
CA LYS A 366 -4.49 20.71 -12.78
C LYS A 366 -4.39 20.69 -11.24
N ASN A 367 -4.39 19.51 -10.62
CA ASN A 367 -4.49 19.28 -9.18
C ASN A 367 -5.75 19.93 -8.53
N ARG A 368 -6.80 20.18 -9.32
CA ARG A 368 -8.08 20.84 -8.96
C ARG A 368 -9.29 19.92 -9.16
N GLY A 369 -9.05 18.61 -9.24
CA GLY A 369 -10.08 17.59 -9.39
C GLY A 369 -9.51 16.19 -9.17
N LYS A 370 -10.39 15.21 -9.01
CA LYS A 370 -10.04 13.79 -8.91
C LYS A 370 -10.07 13.16 -10.30
N CYS A 371 -9.04 12.38 -10.64
CA CYS A 371 -9.05 11.59 -11.87
C CYS A 371 -9.90 10.33 -11.66
N VAL A 372 -10.90 10.12 -12.51
CA VAL A 372 -11.80 8.95 -12.48
C VAL A 372 -11.91 8.38 -13.89
N ASN A 373 -11.37 7.17 -14.10
CA ASN A 373 -11.40 6.46 -15.39
C ASN A 373 -10.87 7.27 -16.59
N GLY A 374 -9.91 8.18 -16.38
CA GLY A 374 -9.34 9.08 -17.40
C GLY A 374 -10.09 10.41 -17.60
N LYS A 375 -11.16 10.66 -16.85
CA LYS A 375 -11.91 11.93 -16.84
C LYS A 375 -11.73 12.65 -15.51
N CYS A 376 -11.59 13.98 -15.55
CA CYS A 376 -11.52 14.79 -14.33
C CYS A 376 -12.91 15.05 -13.73
N VAL A 377 -13.03 14.85 -12.41
CA VAL A 377 -14.14 15.30 -11.58
C VAL A 377 -13.65 16.49 -10.76
N CYS A 378 -14.02 17.70 -11.18
CA CYS A 378 -13.47 18.93 -10.61
C CYS A 378 -13.95 19.20 -9.18
N HIS A 379 -13.09 19.85 -8.40
CA HIS A 379 -13.45 20.41 -7.10
C HIS A 379 -14.38 21.62 -7.29
N SER A 380 -15.06 22.03 -6.21
CA SER A 380 -15.94 23.19 -6.20
C SER A 380 -15.20 24.45 -6.71
N GLY A 381 -15.90 25.23 -7.55
CA GLY A 381 -15.31 26.41 -8.20
C GLY A 381 -14.50 26.12 -9.47
N PHE A 382 -14.38 24.87 -9.93
CA PHE A 382 -13.67 24.53 -11.19
C PHE A 382 -14.51 23.66 -12.15
N THR A 383 -14.19 23.76 -13.44
CA THR A 383 -14.85 23.09 -14.57
C THR A 383 -13.90 22.94 -15.77
N GLY A 384 -14.38 22.37 -16.87
CA GLY A 384 -13.60 22.01 -18.05
C GLY A 384 -12.96 20.62 -17.96
N PRO A 385 -12.37 20.11 -19.05
CA PRO A 385 -11.90 18.72 -19.14
C PRO A 385 -10.73 18.41 -18.18
N ASP A 386 -9.93 19.41 -17.83
CA ASP A 386 -8.76 19.33 -16.96
C ASP A 386 -8.89 20.18 -15.67
N CYS A 387 -10.07 20.71 -15.35
CA CYS A 387 -10.32 21.60 -14.21
C CYS A 387 -9.47 22.89 -14.19
N SER A 388 -8.95 23.33 -15.33
CA SER A 388 -8.25 24.62 -15.47
C SER A 388 -9.18 25.82 -15.28
N THR A 389 -10.42 25.73 -15.79
CA THR A 389 -11.39 26.83 -15.87
C THR A 389 -12.12 26.98 -14.53
N LYS A 390 -12.28 28.23 -14.07
CA LYS A 390 -13.11 28.51 -12.89
C LYS A 390 -14.60 28.51 -13.25
N SER A 391 -15.41 27.86 -12.42
CA SER A 391 -16.87 27.91 -12.49
C SER A 391 -17.39 29.22 -11.92
N CYS A 392 -18.47 29.74 -12.49
CA CYS A 392 -19.22 30.87 -11.94
C CYS A 392 -20.48 30.40 -11.18
N PRO A 393 -20.93 31.14 -10.15
CA PRO A 393 -22.18 30.83 -9.45
C PRO A 393 -23.37 30.85 -10.40
N GLY A 394 -24.31 29.92 -10.23
CA GLY A 394 -25.54 29.80 -11.03
C GLY A 394 -25.35 29.65 -12.55
N ASN A 395 -24.13 29.39 -13.04
CA ASN A 395 -23.75 29.57 -14.45
C ASN A 395 -24.16 30.96 -15.00
N CYS A 396 -24.04 32.00 -14.17
CA CYS A 396 -24.50 33.36 -14.46
C CYS A 396 -25.98 33.44 -14.90
N SER A 397 -26.83 32.50 -14.44
CA SER A 397 -28.25 32.37 -14.79
C SER A 397 -28.54 32.31 -16.29
N ASN A 398 -27.52 32.02 -17.11
CA ASN A 398 -27.52 32.20 -18.58
C ASN A 398 -27.92 33.63 -19.02
N ARG A 399 -27.55 34.64 -18.21
CA ARG A 399 -27.82 36.08 -18.35
C ARG A 399 -26.56 36.92 -18.08
N GLY A 400 -25.41 36.37 -18.46
CA GLY A 400 -24.12 36.99 -18.28
C GLY A 400 -22.98 36.07 -18.71
N LYS A 401 -21.79 36.63 -18.83
CA LYS A 401 -20.58 35.93 -19.24
C LYS A 401 -19.74 35.59 -18.01
N CYS A 402 -19.34 34.32 -17.90
CA CYS A 402 -18.42 33.89 -16.85
C CYS A 402 -16.98 34.30 -17.19
N VAL A 403 -16.39 35.16 -16.36
CA VAL A 403 -15.03 35.69 -16.53
C VAL A 403 -14.23 35.42 -15.25
N ASN A 404 -13.24 34.53 -15.32
CA ASN A 404 -12.33 34.20 -14.21
C ASN A 404 -13.05 33.80 -12.88
N GLY A 405 -14.24 33.18 -12.98
CA GLY A 405 -15.08 32.76 -11.85
C GLY A 405 -16.10 33.80 -11.36
N GLN A 406 -16.12 35.00 -11.94
CA GLN A 406 -17.10 36.06 -11.67
C GLN A 406 -18.04 36.25 -12.86
N CYS A 407 -19.32 36.52 -12.61
CA CYS A 407 -20.27 36.83 -13.67
C CYS A 407 -20.22 38.32 -14.06
N VAL A 408 -20.13 38.57 -15.37
CA VAL A 408 -20.38 39.88 -15.99
C VAL A 408 -21.78 39.83 -16.59
N CYS A 409 -22.75 40.47 -15.93
CA CYS A 409 -24.16 40.35 -16.30
C CYS A 409 -24.52 41.09 -17.58
N ASP A 410 -25.48 40.53 -18.32
CA ASP A 410 -26.08 41.19 -19.47
C ASP A 410 -26.97 42.38 -19.05
N SER A 411 -27.18 43.32 -19.96
CA SER A 411 -27.94 44.55 -19.71
C SER A 411 -29.33 44.27 -19.11
N GLY A 412 -29.59 44.82 -17.92
CA GLY A 412 -30.84 44.61 -17.18
C GLY A 412 -30.75 43.55 -16.07
N PHE A 413 -29.59 42.91 -15.87
CA PHE A 413 -29.35 41.95 -14.78
C PHE A 413 -28.19 42.37 -13.87
N THR A 414 -28.19 41.86 -12.63
CA THR A 414 -27.22 42.18 -11.57
C THR A 414 -27.15 41.05 -10.54
N GLY A 415 -26.29 41.19 -9.54
CA GLY A 415 -26.01 40.18 -8.53
C GLY A 415 -24.89 39.21 -8.95
N PRO A 416 -24.43 38.34 -8.03
CA PRO A 416 -23.23 37.51 -8.24
C PRO A 416 -23.40 36.47 -9.34
N ASP A 417 -24.64 36.05 -9.63
CA ASP A 417 -25.03 35.03 -10.59
C ASP A 417 -26.00 35.55 -11.67
N CYS A 418 -26.18 36.88 -11.79
CA CYS A 418 -27.09 37.53 -12.73
C CYS A 418 -28.57 37.08 -12.68
N SER A 419 -29.01 36.48 -11.56
CA SER A 419 -30.41 36.09 -11.36
C SER A 419 -31.33 37.30 -11.18
N ALA A 420 -30.86 38.32 -10.46
CA ALA A 420 -31.60 39.53 -10.13
C ALA A 420 -31.69 40.50 -11.32
N LYS A 421 -32.84 41.15 -11.48
CA LYS A 421 -32.99 42.27 -12.42
C LYS A 421 -32.36 43.53 -11.85
N ALA A 422 -31.59 44.24 -12.66
CA ALA A 422 -31.07 45.56 -12.32
C ALA A 422 -32.20 46.60 -12.26
N CYS A 423 -32.09 47.57 -11.34
CA CYS A 423 -33.00 48.72 -11.27
C CYS A 423 -32.31 50.00 -11.77
N PRO A 424 -33.07 50.97 -12.32
CA PRO A 424 -32.58 52.30 -12.68
C PRO A 424 -31.77 52.95 -11.54
N ASN A 425 -30.53 53.37 -11.84
CA ASN A 425 -29.58 54.00 -10.92
C ASN A 425 -29.45 53.34 -9.52
N ASN A 426 -29.64 52.01 -9.42
CA ASN A 426 -29.74 51.28 -8.15
C ASN A 426 -30.73 51.92 -7.14
N CYS A 427 -31.86 52.43 -7.64
CA CYS A 427 -32.85 53.17 -6.86
C CYS A 427 -32.27 54.35 -6.08
N SER A 428 -31.18 54.96 -6.58
CA SER A 428 -30.41 56.05 -5.96
C SER A 428 -29.93 55.76 -4.53
N ASN A 429 -29.96 54.49 -4.09
CA ASN A 429 -29.84 54.06 -2.70
C ASN A 429 -30.87 54.76 -1.77
N LYS A 430 -32.13 54.86 -2.24
CA LYS A 430 -33.29 55.56 -1.63
C LYS A 430 -34.59 54.78 -1.81
N GLY A 431 -34.48 53.46 -1.89
CA GLY A 431 -35.56 52.57 -2.26
C GLY A 431 -35.07 51.16 -2.57
N ASN A 432 -35.98 50.20 -2.45
CA ASN A 432 -35.68 48.79 -2.68
C ASN A 432 -35.93 48.41 -4.13
N CYS A 433 -35.00 47.65 -4.73
CA CYS A 433 -35.17 47.10 -6.07
C CYS A 433 -36.04 45.83 -6.03
N VAL A 434 -37.24 45.90 -6.61
CA VAL A 434 -38.19 44.77 -6.67
C VAL A 434 -38.47 44.44 -8.13
N ASN A 435 -38.01 43.27 -8.58
CA ASN A 435 -38.22 42.77 -9.96
C ASN A 435 -37.81 43.74 -11.09
N GLY A 436 -36.81 44.59 -10.85
CA GLY A 436 -36.32 45.61 -11.80
C GLY A 436 -37.05 46.96 -11.73
N LYS A 437 -37.96 47.15 -10.76
CA LYS A 437 -38.62 48.42 -10.46
C LYS A 437 -38.25 48.89 -9.06
N CYS A 438 -38.01 50.18 -8.89
CA CYS A 438 -37.76 50.75 -7.57
C CYS A 438 -39.05 50.97 -6.77
N VAL A 439 -39.00 50.62 -5.49
CA VAL A 439 -39.99 50.95 -4.46
C VAL A 439 -39.32 51.95 -3.53
N CYS A 440 -39.66 53.24 -3.67
CA CYS A 440 -38.97 54.32 -2.98
C CYS A 440 -39.30 54.40 -1.49
N GLU A 441 -38.33 54.87 -0.71
CA GLU A 441 -38.52 55.26 0.68
C GLU A 441 -39.39 56.53 0.80
N VAL A 442 -39.98 56.73 1.97
CA VAL A 442 -40.84 57.91 2.25
C VAL A 442 -40.05 59.20 2.01
N GLY A 443 -40.63 60.12 1.23
CA GLY A 443 -39.97 61.35 0.80
C GLY A 443 -39.12 61.22 -0.49
N PHE A 444 -39.11 60.07 -1.15
CA PHE A 444 -38.46 59.87 -2.46
C PHE A 444 -39.42 59.35 -3.53
N SER A 445 -39.16 59.69 -4.79
CA SER A 445 -40.04 59.38 -5.92
C SER A 445 -39.29 59.37 -7.26
N GLY A 446 -39.98 58.98 -8.34
CA GLY A 446 -39.40 58.76 -9.66
C GLY A 446 -39.16 57.27 -9.95
N GLN A 447 -38.62 56.96 -11.13
CA GLN A 447 -38.35 55.58 -11.54
C GLN A 447 -37.14 54.97 -10.83
N ASP A 448 -36.26 55.82 -10.30
CA ASP A 448 -34.99 55.52 -9.66
C ASP A 448 -34.86 56.15 -8.26
N CYS A 449 -35.95 56.68 -7.70
CA CYS A 449 -36.01 57.36 -6.40
C CYS A 449 -35.06 58.57 -6.24
N ALA A 450 -34.54 59.16 -7.32
CA ALA A 450 -33.65 60.32 -7.23
C ALA A 450 -34.41 61.63 -6.90
N ALA A 451 -35.69 61.71 -7.26
CA ALA A 451 -36.50 62.90 -7.00
C ALA A 451 -36.97 62.94 -5.54
N LYS A 452 -37.00 64.14 -4.96
CA LYS A 452 -37.62 64.37 -3.65
C LYS A 452 -39.14 64.27 -3.80
N GLY A 453 -39.69 63.15 -3.36
CA GLY A 453 -41.11 63.02 -3.06
C GLY A 453 -41.48 63.81 -1.82
N CYS A 454 -42.76 63.82 -1.47
CA CYS A 454 -43.21 64.39 -0.20
C CYS A 454 -43.55 63.29 0.80
N PRO A 455 -43.33 63.51 2.11
CA PRO A 455 -43.76 62.58 3.17
C PRO A 455 -45.23 62.18 2.99
N ASP A 456 -45.49 60.86 3.00
CA ASP A 456 -46.78 60.18 2.86
C ASP A 456 -47.76 60.77 1.82
N ASN A 457 -47.22 61.27 0.70
CA ASN A 457 -47.98 62.00 -0.34
C ASN A 457 -48.85 63.14 0.22
N CYS A 458 -48.33 63.82 1.25
CA CYS A 458 -49.04 64.84 2.03
C CYS A 458 -50.36 64.35 2.63
N SER A 459 -50.42 63.07 3.03
CA SER A 459 -51.59 62.33 3.54
C SER A 459 -52.85 62.48 2.68
N ASN A 460 -52.69 62.89 1.42
CA ASN A 460 -53.74 63.44 0.54
C ASN A 460 -54.47 64.70 1.07
N LYS A 461 -54.08 65.22 2.24
CA LYS A 461 -54.55 66.46 2.88
C LYS A 461 -53.73 67.71 2.48
N GLY A 462 -52.72 67.57 1.60
CA GLY A 462 -51.93 68.69 1.07
C GLY A 462 -51.59 68.58 -0.42
N ARG A 463 -50.73 69.48 -0.93
CA ARG A 463 -50.10 69.41 -2.25
C ARG A 463 -48.59 69.34 -2.10
N CYS A 464 -47.95 68.39 -2.79
CA CYS A 464 -46.49 68.29 -2.83
C CYS A 464 -45.86 69.39 -3.70
N VAL A 465 -44.84 70.08 -3.18
CA VAL A 465 -44.06 71.10 -3.91
C VAL A 465 -42.58 70.94 -3.60
N LYS A 466 -41.76 70.55 -4.59
CA LYS A 466 -40.30 70.35 -4.47
C LYS A 466 -39.85 69.49 -3.27
N GLY A 467 -40.65 68.48 -2.90
CA GLY A 467 -40.38 67.58 -1.78
C GLY A 467 -40.81 68.10 -0.40
N ARG A 468 -41.56 69.20 -0.34
CA ARG A 468 -42.23 69.68 0.88
C ARG A 468 -43.74 69.72 0.68
N CYS A 469 -44.51 69.32 1.69
CA CYS A 469 -45.95 69.47 1.66
C CYS A 469 -46.39 70.92 1.92
N VAL A 470 -47.38 71.36 1.15
CA VAL A 470 -48.20 72.53 1.43
C VAL A 470 -49.57 72.02 1.83
N CYS A 471 -49.86 72.05 3.13
CA CYS A 471 -51.08 71.48 3.69
C CYS A 471 -52.32 72.32 3.36
N ARG A 472 -53.49 71.67 3.33
CA ARG A 472 -54.78 72.38 3.39
C ARG A 472 -54.94 73.00 4.79
N ARG A 473 -55.67 74.11 4.87
CA ARG A 473 -55.94 74.83 6.13
C ARG A 473 -56.45 73.87 7.22
N GLY A 474 -55.94 74.01 8.45
CA GLY A 474 -56.27 73.11 9.55
C GLY A 474 -55.36 71.87 9.66
N PHE A 475 -54.54 71.55 8.65
CA PHE A 475 -53.57 70.45 8.69
C PHE A 475 -52.13 70.95 8.84
N ALA A 476 -51.34 70.24 9.63
CA ALA A 476 -49.94 70.51 9.94
C ALA A 476 -49.11 69.21 9.97
N ALA A 477 -47.86 69.31 10.46
CA ALA A 477 -46.77 68.32 10.29
C ALA A 477 -46.22 68.23 8.84
N PRO A 478 -45.01 67.69 8.62
CA PRO A 478 -44.32 67.71 7.31
C PRO A 478 -45.02 66.93 6.18
N ASP A 479 -45.97 66.09 6.56
CA ASP A 479 -46.80 65.16 5.80
C ASP A 479 -48.28 65.58 5.77
N CYS A 480 -48.71 66.63 6.49
CA CYS A 480 -50.12 66.99 6.66
C CYS A 480 -51.00 65.92 7.36
N SER A 481 -50.42 65.02 8.17
CA SER A 481 -51.19 63.99 8.89
C SER A 481 -51.84 64.50 10.19
N GLN A 482 -51.36 65.60 10.74
CA GLN A 482 -51.78 66.15 12.03
C GLN A 482 -52.66 67.39 11.86
N CYS A 483 -53.42 67.75 12.89
CA CYS A 483 -54.13 69.04 12.92
C CYS A 483 -53.18 70.19 13.28
N GLU A 484 -53.46 71.36 12.73
CA GLU A 484 -52.84 72.63 13.09
C GLU A 484 -53.22 73.01 14.54
N ALA A 485 -52.32 73.67 15.28
CA ALA A 485 -52.50 73.89 16.70
C ALA A 485 -53.78 74.69 17.00
N GLY A 486 -54.66 74.11 17.83
CA GLY A 486 -56.00 74.65 18.13
C GLY A 486 -57.13 74.04 17.29
N PHE A 487 -56.83 73.16 16.33
CA PHE A 487 -57.83 72.41 15.54
C PHE A 487 -57.85 70.92 15.91
N THR A 488 -59.02 70.29 15.73
CA THR A 488 -59.28 68.86 16.02
C THR A 488 -60.38 68.28 15.10
N GLY A 489 -60.62 66.96 15.22
CA GLY A 489 -61.52 66.17 14.39
C GLY A 489 -60.84 65.57 13.15
N ALA A 490 -61.47 64.58 12.52
CA ALA A 490 -60.88 63.79 11.42
C ALA A 490 -60.54 64.58 10.13
N ASP A 491 -61.09 65.78 9.98
CA ASP A 491 -60.75 66.75 8.94
C ASP A 491 -60.19 68.08 9.49
N CYS A 492 -59.81 68.11 10.78
CA CYS A 492 -59.20 69.25 11.46
C CYS A 492 -59.97 70.59 11.31
N GLY A 493 -61.30 70.52 11.21
CA GLY A 493 -62.18 71.68 11.02
C GLY A 493 -62.71 72.30 12.32
N THR A 494 -62.57 71.62 13.46
CA THR A 494 -63.18 72.02 14.74
C THR A 494 -62.15 72.71 15.63
N ALA A 495 -62.46 73.87 16.21
CA ALA A 495 -61.56 74.55 17.15
C ALA A 495 -61.64 73.95 18.57
N MET A 496 -60.51 73.89 19.28
CA MET A 496 -60.41 73.39 20.66
C MET A 496 -60.60 74.48 21.72
N SER A 497 -61.30 74.15 22.80
CA SER A 497 -61.53 75.03 23.97
C SER A 497 -60.97 74.39 25.25
N GLY A 498 -60.32 75.21 26.09
CA GLY A 498 -59.52 74.76 27.24
C GLY A 498 -60.26 74.49 28.55
N VAL A 499 -59.56 73.83 29.48
CA VAL A 499 -60.01 73.46 30.84
C VAL A 499 -59.94 74.67 31.79
N SER A 500 -60.71 74.66 32.89
CA SER A 500 -60.72 75.74 33.90
C SER A 500 -60.57 75.22 35.35
N GLN A 501 -60.03 76.07 36.23
CA GLN A 501 -60.01 75.89 37.70
C GLN A 501 -59.24 74.66 38.26
N LEU A 502 -58.03 74.35 37.76
CA LEU A 502 -57.14 73.33 38.34
C LEU A 502 -56.52 73.79 39.68
N ASN A 503 -56.52 72.92 40.70
CA ASN A 503 -56.06 73.18 42.06
C ASN A 503 -55.49 71.93 42.76
N THR A 504 -54.78 72.09 43.88
CA THR A 504 -54.17 71.02 44.72
C THR A 504 -54.73 70.95 46.14
N LYS A 505 -54.64 69.78 46.78
CA LYS A 505 -54.92 69.56 48.21
C LYS A 505 -54.00 68.47 48.81
N ASP A 506 -53.93 68.42 50.14
CA ASP A 506 -53.38 67.32 50.95
C ASP A 506 -52.01 66.76 50.47
N ILE A 507 -50.94 67.51 50.77
CA ILE A 507 -49.55 67.17 50.40
C ILE A 507 -48.83 66.55 51.61
N THR A 508 -48.06 65.49 51.37
CA THR A 508 -47.15 64.88 52.35
C THR A 508 -45.75 64.70 51.75
N GLU A 509 -44.79 64.17 52.53
CA GLU A 509 -43.46 63.79 52.04
C GLU A 509 -43.49 62.67 50.96
N SER A 510 -44.65 62.11 50.64
CA SER A 510 -44.81 61.03 49.64
C SER A 510 -46.10 61.07 48.79
N SER A 511 -46.92 62.14 48.89
CA SER A 511 -48.22 62.21 48.19
C SER A 511 -48.73 63.65 47.95
N VAL A 512 -49.64 63.83 46.99
CA VAL A 512 -50.35 65.08 46.67
C VAL A 512 -51.68 64.76 45.96
N THR A 513 -52.72 65.57 46.17
CA THR A 513 -54.05 65.44 45.51
C THR A 513 -54.33 66.64 44.59
N LEU A 514 -55.09 66.43 43.50
CA LEU A 514 -55.47 67.43 42.48
C LEU A 514 -56.98 67.44 42.22
N PHE A 515 -57.54 68.58 41.82
CA PHE A 515 -58.95 68.72 41.41
C PHE A 515 -59.16 69.85 40.38
N TRP A 516 -60.12 69.72 39.46
CA TRP A 516 -60.43 70.74 38.42
C TRP A 516 -61.88 70.68 37.93
N THR A 517 -62.30 71.68 37.14
CA THR A 517 -63.61 71.68 36.45
C THR A 517 -63.44 71.27 34.98
N PRO A 518 -64.13 70.21 34.49
CA PRO A 518 -64.06 69.82 33.08
C PRO A 518 -64.77 70.84 32.17
N PRO A 519 -64.26 71.07 30.95
CA PRO A 519 -64.88 71.97 29.97
C PRO A 519 -66.17 71.38 29.36
N PRO A 520 -67.01 72.20 28.68
CA PRO A 520 -68.30 71.79 28.14
C PRO A 520 -68.22 70.85 26.91
N VAL A 521 -67.02 70.58 26.40
CA VAL A 521 -66.76 69.53 25.41
C VAL A 521 -66.15 68.34 26.16
N GLN A 522 -66.76 67.16 26.05
CA GLN A 522 -66.19 65.95 26.64
C GLN A 522 -64.88 65.59 25.93
N TYR A 523 -63.87 65.24 26.73
CA TYR A 523 -62.58 64.73 26.30
C TYR A 523 -62.31 63.41 27.03
N ASP A 524 -61.93 62.37 26.30
CA ASP A 524 -61.85 60.99 26.80
C ASP A 524 -60.61 60.70 27.67
N THR A 525 -59.65 61.64 27.76
CA THR A 525 -58.38 61.48 28.48
C THR A 525 -57.83 62.83 28.91
N TYR A 526 -57.29 62.90 30.12
CA TYR A 526 -56.61 64.08 30.65
C TYR A 526 -55.16 63.73 31.02
N HIS A 527 -54.20 64.50 30.49
CA HIS A 527 -52.78 64.31 30.76
C HIS A 527 -52.31 65.23 31.90
N VAL A 528 -51.81 64.64 32.98
CA VAL A 528 -51.29 65.36 34.14
C VAL A 528 -49.77 65.13 34.23
N ILE A 529 -48.99 66.18 33.97
CA ILE A 529 -47.53 66.11 33.89
C ILE A 529 -46.90 66.68 35.16
N PHE A 530 -46.32 65.82 35.98
CA PHE A 530 -45.57 66.22 37.16
C PHE A 530 -44.10 66.53 36.79
N ALA A 531 -43.80 67.81 36.57
CA ALA A 531 -42.43 68.27 36.36
C ALA A 531 -41.73 68.53 37.70
N SER A 532 -40.88 67.60 38.16
CA SER A 532 -39.99 67.87 39.30
C SER A 532 -38.82 68.76 38.88
N GLN A 533 -38.42 69.69 39.75
CA GLN A 533 -37.23 70.52 39.56
C GLN A 533 -36.31 70.35 40.78
N VAL A 534 -35.04 70.10 40.55
CA VAL A 534 -34.03 70.00 41.61
C VAL A 534 -33.62 71.41 42.03
N ILE A 535 -34.23 71.91 43.10
CA ILE A 535 -33.93 73.22 43.66
C ILE A 535 -32.67 73.14 44.53
N THR A 536 -31.63 73.88 44.16
CA THR A 536 -30.41 74.06 44.95
C THR A 536 -30.61 75.15 46.03
N PRO A 537 -29.84 75.15 47.14
CA PRO A 537 -30.30 75.74 48.42
C PRO A 537 -30.20 77.28 48.55
N TYR A 538 -30.52 78.03 47.49
CA TYR A 538 -30.56 79.51 47.49
C TYR A 538 -31.78 80.05 46.72
N THR A 539 -33.00 79.84 47.23
CA THR A 539 -34.21 80.51 46.72
C THR A 539 -35.19 80.80 47.87
N PRO A 540 -35.66 82.05 48.07
CA PRO A 540 -36.47 82.41 49.23
C PRO A 540 -37.95 82.01 49.11
N TYR A 541 -38.58 81.81 50.26
CA TYR A 541 -39.89 81.15 50.47
C TYR A 541 -41.14 81.87 49.91
N SER A 542 -40.99 83.00 49.19
CA SER A 542 -42.10 83.93 48.88
C SER A 542 -42.77 83.74 47.51
N GLN A 543 -42.30 82.82 46.65
CA GLN A 543 -42.87 82.59 45.31
C GLN A 543 -43.72 81.32 45.16
N PHE A 544 -44.01 80.59 46.24
CA PHE A 544 -44.66 79.27 46.19
C PHE A 544 -46.17 79.27 45.81
N LEU A 545 -46.78 80.44 45.53
CA LEU A 545 -48.24 80.60 45.35
C LEU A 545 -48.68 81.19 44.00
N LYS A 546 -47.83 81.16 42.95
CA LYS A 546 -48.23 81.54 41.59
C LYS A 546 -47.58 80.70 40.47
N LYS A 547 -47.96 79.41 40.38
CA LYS A 547 -48.18 78.67 39.11
C LYS A 547 -48.53 77.20 39.37
N LEU A 548 -49.81 76.89 39.18
CA LEU A 548 -50.34 75.66 38.58
C LEU A 548 -51.33 76.10 37.49
#